data_AF-A0A7Y5Q5P9-F1
#
_entry.id   AF-A0A7Y5Q5P9-F1
#
_cell.length_a   1.000
_cell.length_b   1.000
_cell.length_c   1.000
_cell.angle_alpha   90.00
_cell.angle_beta   90.00
_cell.angle_gamma   90.00
#
_symmetry.space_group_name_H-M   'P 1'
#
loop_
_entity.id
_entity.type
_entity.pdbx_description
1 polymer ?
#
loop_
_entity_poly.entity_id
_entity_poly.type
_entity_poly.pdbx_seq_one_letter_code
_entity_poly.pdbx_strand_id
1 'polypeptide(L)'
;MAAAGDDLSRRGFLERLLSLAAVPVVGRAVGAAEMVDDPYAEVDWSSCQHLHSMSHQHQGQSAASLDLFYAMGYRHLAFSNYYPSAPTIPPAEWLAAHPDALECANAEHHSFTDSSAHCNALGSRTRTGAGWSAKVPTSSPHEHTFSGLNVFRAERPWEGVYRLDLKLAAQGSAQPAAEVSLAGGLLAQNTGELIGDGSIAAMAWDARRGSILFRATAAEARVTLRFDPATTRVTQFRLMQGSNRPWRDVFRACLEGELIDGQRVGGLEFADGGGMTINHPTGTDLDPYLAMLDFDPRVLGIEVFNHLTDGFGAARTTTAKPPQHFVELWDRILASGRRCLGFFVKDHRTCAVGRNVLLVPPAAGRSREHFRALGNLEAIATHGDRSSSKLWKWTENSAFQSTGYDPFRPPTSSHMLRVSPASSRHGSE
;
A
#
# COMPACT_ATOMS: atom_id res chain seq x y z
N MET A 1 -52.81 38.74 42.84
CA MET A 1 -53.17 38.08 44.13
C MET A 1 -53.89 36.78 43.79
N ALA A 2 -53.46 35.68 44.41
CA ALA A 2 -54.09 34.33 44.46
C ALA A 2 -54.32 33.62 43.10
N ALA A 3 -53.63 32.52 42.77
CA ALA A 3 -53.62 31.17 43.35
C ALA A 3 -54.85 30.31 43.00
N ALA A 4 -54.62 29.29 42.15
CA ALA A 4 -55.25 27.97 42.04
C ALA A 4 -54.74 27.37 40.70
N GLY A 5 -54.06 26.23 40.60
CA GLY A 5 -54.22 24.98 41.34
C GLY A 5 -55.28 24.15 40.63
N ASP A 6 -54.89 23.30 39.67
CA ASP A 6 -55.79 22.24 39.22
C ASP A 6 -55.08 20.99 38.71
N ASP A 7 -55.72 19.89 39.10
CA ASP A 7 -55.31 18.49 39.16
C ASP A 7 -55.63 17.79 37.82
N LEU A 8 -54.62 17.39 37.06
CA LEU A 8 -54.80 16.59 35.85
C LEU A 8 -54.72 15.10 36.19
N SER A 9 -55.91 14.55 36.43
CA SER A 9 -56.17 13.13 36.62
C SER A 9 -55.61 12.25 35.50
N ARG A 10 -55.02 11.12 35.90
CA ARG A 10 -54.33 10.08 35.10
C ARG A 10 -55.17 9.36 34.02
N ARG A 11 -56.36 9.85 33.66
CA ARG A 11 -57.24 9.20 32.66
C ARG A 11 -57.12 9.75 31.24
N GLY A 12 -56.50 10.91 31.02
CA GLY A 12 -56.31 11.48 29.67
C GLY A 12 -55.09 10.97 28.89
N PHE A 13 -54.14 10.28 29.54
CA PHE A 13 -52.87 9.90 28.92
C PHE A 13 -52.90 8.52 28.24
N LEU A 14 -53.82 7.63 28.63
CA LEU A 14 -53.90 6.26 28.10
C LEU A 14 -54.77 6.12 26.84
N GLU A 15 -55.70 7.05 26.57
CA GLU A 15 -56.49 7.01 25.33
C GLU A 15 -55.78 7.60 24.11
N ARG A 16 -54.71 8.39 24.30
CA ARG A 16 -53.86 8.87 23.17
C ARG A 16 -52.79 7.87 22.73
N LEU A 17 -52.65 6.73 23.42
CA LEU A 17 -51.67 5.70 23.11
C LEU A 17 -52.22 4.55 22.24
N LEU A 18 -53.53 4.52 21.97
CA LEU A 18 -54.19 3.45 21.20
C LEU A 18 -54.69 3.86 19.81
N SER A 19 -54.42 5.09 19.35
CA SER A 19 -54.76 5.55 17.98
C SER A 19 -53.55 5.67 17.03
N LEU A 20 -52.43 5.00 17.34
CA LEU A 20 -51.22 4.95 16.49
C LEU A 20 -50.90 3.54 15.97
N ALA A 21 -51.83 2.59 16.11
CA ALA A 21 -51.73 1.26 15.52
C ALA A 21 -52.39 1.23 14.14
N ALA A 22 -51.66 0.68 13.16
CA ALA A 22 -52.00 0.52 11.74
C ALA A 22 -51.75 1.72 10.81
N VAL A 23 -50.51 2.24 10.82
CA VAL A 23 -49.91 2.60 9.52
C VAL A 23 -49.61 1.26 8.83
N PRO A 24 -50.18 0.95 7.65
CA PRO A 24 -49.66 -0.17 6.89
C PRO A 24 -48.19 0.14 6.64
N VAL A 25 -47.30 -0.70 7.15
CA VAL A 25 -45.97 -0.83 6.56
C VAL A 25 -46.26 -1.29 5.15
N VAL A 26 -46.45 -0.32 4.25
CA VAL A 26 -46.19 -0.51 2.84
C VAL A 26 -44.74 -0.93 2.84
N GLY A 27 -44.53 -2.26 2.81
CA GLY A 27 -43.24 -2.81 2.46
C GLY A 27 -42.85 -2.03 1.23
N ARG A 28 -41.82 -1.20 1.38
CA ARG A 28 -41.20 -0.54 0.25
C ARG A 28 -40.94 -1.69 -0.70
N ALA A 29 -41.70 -1.76 -1.78
CA ALA A 29 -41.47 -2.74 -2.81
C ALA A 29 -39.97 -2.64 -3.05
N VAL A 30 -39.26 -3.74 -2.82
CA VAL A 30 -37.86 -3.84 -3.21
C VAL A 30 -37.92 -3.49 -4.68
N GLY A 31 -37.54 -2.25 -4.99
CA GLY A 31 -37.57 -1.72 -6.34
C GLY A 31 -36.83 -2.74 -7.18
N ALA A 32 -37.40 -3.04 -8.35
CA ALA A 32 -36.90 -3.99 -9.34
C ALA A 32 -35.43 -4.30 -9.06
N ALA A 33 -35.16 -5.52 -8.56
CA ALA A 33 -33.81 -5.94 -8.22
C ALA A 33 -32.90 -5.38 -9.29
N GLU A 34 -32.06 -4.40 -8.93
CA GLU A 34 -31.07 -3.88 -9.87
C GLU A 34 -30.42 -5.13 -10.41
N MET A 35 -30.57 -5.38 -11.71
CA MET A 35 -29.78 -6.41 -12.35
C MET A 35 -28.37 -5.96 -12.10
N VAL A 36 -27.73 -6.58 -11.11
CA VAL A 36 -26.30 -6.47 -10.92
C VAL A 36 -25.76 -7.11 -12.19
N ASP A 37 -25.38 -6.25 -13.13
CA ASP A 37 -24.66 -6.65 -14.31
C ASP A 37 -23.48 -7.48 -13.81
N ASP A 38 -23.43 -8.76 -14.18
CA ASP A 38 -22.31 -9.62 -13.82
C ASP A 38 -21.23 -9.33 -14.85
N PRO A 39 -20.22 -8.48 -14.54
CA PRO A 39 -19.20 -8.10 -15.51
C PRO A 39 -18.34 -9.30 -15.91
N TYR A 40 -18.54 -10.46 -15.27
CA TYR A 40 -17.82 -11.69 -15.53
C TYR A 40 -18.69 -12.78 -16.17
N ALA A 41 -19.94 -12.46 -16.57
CA ALA A 41 -20.85 -13.44 -17.17
C ALA A 41 -20.27 -14.10 -18.43
N GLU A 42 -19.44 -13.37 -19.17
CA GLU A 42 -18.79 -13.85 -20.40
C GLU A 42 -17.38 -14.45 -20.15
N VAL A 43 -16.89 -14.44 -18.91
CA VAL A 43 -15.58 -14.99 -18.58
C VAL A 43 -15.66 -16.51 -18.51
N ASP A 44 -14.95 -17.18 -19.41
CA ASP A 44 -14.74 -18.63 -19.30
C ASP A 44 -13.71 -18.95 -18.21
N TRP A 45 -14.21 -19.01 -16.97
CA TRP A 45 -13.44 -19.35 -15.78
C TRP A 45 -12.72 -20.71 -15.87
N SER A 46 -13.23 -21.65 -16.69
CA SER A 46 -12.59 -22.96 -16.86
C SER A 46 -11.29 -22.89 -17.67
N SER A 47 -11.15 -21.82 -18.47
CA SER A 47 -9.98 -21.56 -19.30
C SER A 47 -8.97 -20.60 -18.64
N CYS A 48 -9.38 -19.88 -17.59
CA CYS A 48 -8.50 -18.96 -16.88
C CYS A 48 -7.30 -19.70 -16.27
N GLN A 49 -6.13 -19.09 -16.38
CA GLN A 49 -4.94 -19.55 -15.66
C GLN A 49 -4.71 -18.70 -14.42
N HIS A 50 -4.15 -19.34 -13.40
CA HIS A 50 -3.81 -18.73 -12.12
C HIS A 50 -2.33 -18.34 -12.12
N LEU A 51 -2.04 -17.05 -12.14
CA LEU A 51 -0.69 -16.54 -11.96
C LEU A 51 -0.52 -16.04 -10.53
N HIS A 52 0.47 -16.59 -9.83
CA HIS A 52 0.85 -16.04 -8.53
C HIS A 52 1.39 -14.61 -8.72
N SER A 53 0.80 -13.71 -7.93
CA SER A 53 0.97 -12.27 -7.99
C SER A 53 1.21 -11.73 -6.58
N MET A 54 1.66 -10.49 -6.51
CA MET A 54 1.89 -9.74 -5.28
C MET A 54 1.31 -8.33 -5.45
N SER A 55 0.55 -7.84 -4.48
CA SER A 55 0.17 -6.43 -4.43
C SER A 55 1.00 -5.62 -3.44
N HIS A 56 1.64 -6.29 -2.48
CA HIS A 56 2.55 -5.71 -1.50
C HIS A 56 3.71 -6.68 -1.27
N GLN A 57 4.85 -6.37 -1.87
CA GLN A 57 6.07 -7.13 -1.70
C GLN A 57 7.26 -6.21 -1.96
N HIS A 58 8.15 -6.14 -0.98
CA HIS A 58 9.43 -5.45 -1.15
C HIS A 58 10.46 -6.38 -1.71
N GLN A 59 11.25 -5.85 -2.62
CA GLN A 59 12.31 -6.56 -3.29
C GLN A 59 13.65 -5.97 -2.86
N GLY A 60 14.63 -6.82 -2.59
CA GLY A 60 16.01 -6.37 -2.56
C GLY A 60 16.44 -5.85 -3.93
N GLN A 61 17.36 -4.90 -3.98
CA GLN A 61 17.84 -4.29 -5.24
C GLN A 61 18.75 -5.21 -6.09
N SER A 62 18.83 -6.52 -5.78
CA SER A 62 19.70 -7.47 -6.46
C SER A 62 18.93 -8.44 -7.35
N ALA A 63 19.59 -8.95 -8.41
CA ALA A 63 19.06 -10.00 -9.28
C ALA A 63 18.69 -11.27 -8.49
N ALA A 64 19.49 -11.62 -7.47
CA ALA A 64 19.21 -12.76 -6.59
C ALA A 64 17.83 -12.66 -5.89
N SER A 65 17.35 -11.44 -5.60
CA SER A 65 16.02 -11.27 -5.03
C SER A 65 14.91 -11.56 -6.05
N LEU A 66 15.11 -11.21 -7.33
CA LEU A 66 14.16 -11.50 -8.41
C LEU A 66 14.08 -13.00 -8.67
N ASP A 67 15.25 -13.65 -8.81
CA ASP A 67 15.36 -15.09 -9.05
C ASP A 67 14.66 -15.89 -7.95
N LEU A 68 14.81 -15.43 -6.70
CA LEU A 68 14.15 -16.05 -5.56
C LEU A 68 12.62 -15.99 -5.67
N PHE A 69 12.02 -14.83 -5.96
CA PHE A 69 10.56 -14.74 -6.12
C PHE A 69 10.07 -15.53 -7.34
N TYR A 70 10.83 -15.53 -8.44
CA TYR A 70 10.50 -16.35 -9.61
C TYR A 70 10.56 -17.85 -9.28
N ALA A 71 11.58 -18.31 -8.57
CA ALA A 71 11.72 -19.70 -8.11
C ALA A 71 10.59 -20.11 -7.14
N MET A 72 10.02 -19.17 -6.39
CA MET A 72 8.82 -19.39 -5.57
C MET A 72 7.51 -19.51 -6.36
N GLY A 73 7.58 -19.38 -7.68
CA GLY A 73 6.46 -19.50 -8.60
C GLY A 73 5.70 -18.21 -8.84
N TYR A 74 6.21 -17.04 -8.43
CA TYR A 74 5.62 -15.77 -8.85
C TYR A 74 5.89 -15.54 -10.34
N ARG A 75 4.85 -15.13 -11.04
CA ARG A 75 4.89 -14.80 -12.48
C ARG A 75 4.33 -13.42 -12.78
N HIS A 76 3.65 -12.78 -11.83
CA HIS A 76 3.30 -11.38 -11.92
C HIS A 76 4.03 -10.60 -10.81
N LEU A 77 4.91 -9.69 -11.22
CA LEU A 77 5.90 -9.02 -10.38
C LEU A 77 5.53 -7.53 -10.22
N ALA A 78 4.66 -7.26 -9.25
CA ALA A 78 4.24 -5.92 -8.84
C ALA A 78 4.90 -5.54 -7.50
N PHE A 79 6.21 -5.33 -7.51
CA PHE A 79 6.97 -4.95 -6.32
C PHE A 79 6.61 -3.54 -5.86
N SER A 80 6.52 -3.33 -4.54
CA SER A 80 5.99 -2.11 -3.93
C SER A 80 7.03 -1.39 -3.08
N ASN A 81 8.27 -1.23 -3.53
CA ASN A 81 9.30 -0.54 -2.74
C ASN A 81 8.93 0.93 -2.43
N TYR A 82 9.47 1.47 -1.33
CA TYR A 82 9.13 2.83 -0.83
C TYR A 82 10.31 3.76 -0.53
N TYR A 83 11.55 3.32 -0.72
CA TYR A 83 12.73 4.20 -0.67
C TYR A 83 13.58 4.05 -1.93
N PRO A 84 13.20 4.72 -3.04
CA PRO A 84 12.03 5.62 -3.21
C PRO A 84 10.69 4.87 -3.41
N SER A 85 9.57 5.58 -3.22
CA SER A 85 8.23 5.14 -3.64
C SER A 85 8.11 5.25 -5.16
N ALA A 86 8.76 4.34 -5.86
CA ALA A 86 8.81 4.30 -7.31
C ALA A 86 8.70 2.86 -7.85
N PRO A 87 8.14 2.69 -9.07
CA PRO A 87 8.07 1.41 -9.74
C PRO A 87 9.40 0.69 -9.80
N THR A 88 9.47 -0.49 -9.20
CA THR A 88 10.61 -1.39 -9.32
C THR A 88 10.35 -2.38 -10.45
N ILE A 89 10.89 -2.07 -11.61
CA ILE A 89 10.73 -2.89 -12.81
C ILE A 89 11.92 -3.84 -12.94
N PRO A 90 11.69 -5.16 -13.12
CA PRO A 90 12.78 -6.10 -13.38
C PRO A 90 13.62 -5.67 -14.61
N PRO A 91 14.94 -5.89 -14.61
CA PRO A 91 15.79 -5.55 -15.75
C PRO A 91 15.34 -6.23 -17.05
N ALA A 92 15.54 -5.56 -18.19
CA ALA A 92 15.05 -6.04 -19.48
C ALA A 92 15.67 -7.39 -19.87
N GLU A 93 16.96 -7.57 -19.59
CA GLU A 93 17.70 -8.81 -19.78
C GLU A 93 17.16 -9.95 -18.92
N TRP A 94 16.71 -9.65 -17.70
CA TRP A 94 16.10 -10.64 -16.81
C TRP A 94 14.72 -11.07 -17.32
N LEU A 95 13.90 -10.12 -17.77
CA LEU A 95 12.60 -10.41 -18.38
C LEU A 95 12.74 -11.21 -19.68
N ALA A 96 13.77 -10.94 -20.48
CA ALA A 96 14.06 -11.71 -21.68
C ALA A 96 14.42 -13.18 -21.36
N ALA A 97 15.11 -13.43 -20.24
CA ALA A 97 15.43 -14.78 -19.77
C ALA A 97 14.22 -15.49 -19.12
N HIS A 98 13.19 -14.76 -18.70
CA HIS A 98 12.00 -15.27 -18.01
C HIS A 98 10.72 -14.81 -18.74
N PRO A 99 10.46 -15.31 -19.96
CA PRO A 99 9.41 -14.78 -20.83
C PRO A 99 7.97 -15.00 -20.30
N ASP A 100 7.81 -15.88 -19.31
CA ASP A 100 6.54 -16.11 -18.61
C ASP A 100 6.35 -15.21 -17.37
N ALA A 101 7.33 -14.37 -17.04
CA ALA A 101 7.19 -13.33 -16.03
C ALA A 101 6.59 -12.06 -16.63
N LEU A 102 5.63 -11.48 -15.91
CA LEU A 102 4.95 -10.24 -16.21
C LEU A 102 5.38 -9.19 -15.20
N GLU A 103 5.95 -8.09 -15.68
CA GLU A 103 6.17 -6.89 -14.86
C GLU A 103 4.84 -6.16 -14.63
N CYS A 104 4.71 -5.50 -13.49
CA CYS A 104 3.66 -4.52 -13.27
C CYS A 104 4.23 -3.38 -12.43
N ALA A 105 4.02 -2.15 -12.90
CA ALA A 105 4.48 -0.97 -12.18
C ALA A 105 3.73 -0.89 -10.84
N ASN A 106 4.46 -0.77 -9.74
CA ASN A 106 3.87 -0.65 -8.41
C ASN A 106 4.87 0.03 -7.47
N ALA A 107 4.36 0.77 -6.49
CA ALA A 107 5.15 1.43 -5.47
C ALA A 107 4.31 1.57 -4.21
N GLU A 108 4.94 1.46 -3.04
CA GLU A 108 4.29 1.78 -1.78
C GLU A 108 4.51 3.26 -1.48
N HIS A 109 3.42 4.01 -1.38
CA HIS A 109 3.40 5.42 -0.99
C HIS A 109 3.02 5.54 0.48
N HIS A 110 3.77 6.37 1.21
CA HIS A 110 3.59 6.55 2.65
C HIS A 110 3.89 7.99 3.09
N SER A 111 3.79 8.23 4.40
CA SER A 111 4.03 9.54 5.04
C SER A 111 3.10 10.62 4.49
N PHE A 112 1.81 10.31 4.38
CA PHE A 112 0.81 11.32 4.09
C PHE A 112 0.73 12.34 5.24
N THR A 113 0.32 13.57 4.93
CA THR A 113 0.19 14.63 5.93
C THR A 113 -1.05 14.50 6.79
N ASP A 114 -2.05 13.75 6.30
CA ASP A 114 -3.39 13.63 6.87
C ASP A 114 -3.84 12.17 7.07
N SER A 115 -2.91 11.21 6.96
CA SER A 115 -3.17 9.79 7.17
C SER A 115 -1.90 9.03 7.57
N SER A 116 -2.05 8.04 8.44
CA SER A 116 -0.99 7.09 8.81
C SER A 116 -0.93 5.86 7.90
N ALA A 117 -1.90 5.68 7.01
CA ALA A 117 -1.94 4.55 6.10
C ALA A 117 -0.77 4.59 5.11
N HIS A 118 -0.41 3.43 4.59
CA HIS A 118 0.36 3.31 3.38
C HIS A 118 -0.58 2.93 2.23
N CYS A 119 -0.14 3.05 0.98
CA CYS A 119 -0.90 2.51 -0.13
C CYS A 119 0.01 2.04 -1.26
N ASN A 120 -0.40 0.99 -1.95
CA ASN A 120 0.28 0.54 -3.16
C ASN A 120 -0.52 0.97 -4.38
N ALA A 121 0.18 1.38 -5.43
CA ALA A 121 -0.40 1.86 -6.68
C ALA A 121 -0.13 0.87 -7.81
N LEU A 122 -0.89 -0.22 -7.86
CA LEU A 122 -0.76 -1.28 -8.87
C LEU A 122 -1.04 -0.72 -10.26
N GLY A 123 -0.17 -0.99 -11.22
CA GLY A 123 -0.22 -0.46 -12.58
C GLY A 123 0.23 1.00 -12.70
N SER A 124 0.55 1.69 -11.60
CA SER A 124 0.91 3.10 -11.65
C SER A 124 2.39 3.33 -11.88
N ARG A 125 2.73 4.30 -12.74
CA ARG A 125 4.10 4.77 -12.97
C ARG A 125 4.50 5.92 -12.04
N THR A 126 3.62 6.34 -11.14
CA THR A 126 3.85 7.47 -10.25
C THR A 126 5.03 7.23 -9.33
N ARG A 127 5.83 8.28 -9.16
CA ARG A 127 7.01 8.27 -8.30
C ARG A 127 6.85 9.35 -7.25
N THR A 128 7.02 8.97 -6.00
CA THR A 128 7.16 9.90 -4.89
C THR A 128 8.38 9.53 -4.06
N GLY A 129 8.84 10.48 -3.26
CA GLY A 129 9.94 10.22 -2.36
C GLY A 129 11.29 9.98 -3.02
N ALA A 130 12.29 9.80 -2.16
CA ALA A 130 13.69 9.62 -2.52
C ALA A 130 14.46 9.00 -1.34
N GLY A 131 15.66 8.49 -1.59
CA GLY A 131 16.49 7.89 -0.55
C GLY A 131 17.98 7.98 -0.88
N TRP A 132 18.78 8.35 0.12
CA TRP A 132 20.23 8.44 0.05
C TRP A 132 20.84 7.77 1.27
N SER A 133 21.67 6.76 1.06
CA SER A 133 22.42 6.14 2.16
C SER A 133 23.82 6.72 2.21
N ALA A 134 24.21 7.26 3.36
CA ALA A 134 25.57 7.68 3.62
C ALA A 134 26.40 6.50 4.15
N LYS A 135 27.72 6.58 4.01
CA LYS A 135 28.61 5.65 4.71
C LYS A 135 28.41 5.83 6.21
N VAL A 136 28.17 4.73 6.93
CA VAL A 136 28.06 4.75 8.38
C VAL A 136 29.41 5.21 8.98
N PRO A 137 29.43 6.28 9.79
CA PRO A 137 30.67 6.82 10.32
C PRO A 137 31.23 5.95 11.44
N THR A 138 32.55 5.85 11.47
CA THR A 138 33.32 5.11 12.49
C THR A 138 34.19 6.03 13.37
N SER A 139 34.20 7.33 13.09
CA SER A 139 35.00 8.34 13.79
C SER A 139 34.19 9.62 14.01
N SER A 140 34.63 10.43 14.96
CA SER A 140 34.00 11.71 15.29
C SER A 140 35.05 12.83 15.40
N PRO A 141 34.74 14.08 14.97
CA PRO A 141 33.52 14.49 14.27
C PRO A 141 33.42 13.84 12.88
N HIS A 142 32.19 13.66 12.41
CA HIS A 142 31.92 13.22 11.04
C HIS A 142 31.09 14.27 10.31
N GLU A 143 31.45 14.55 9.07
CA GLU A 143 30.70 15.45 8.20
C GLU A 143 30.29 14.72 6.92
N HIS A 144 29.05 14.95 6.50
CA HIS A 144 28.53 14.43 5.25
C HIS A 144 27.59 15.43 4.60
N THR A 145 27.72 15.60 3.28
CA THR A 145 26.83 16.45 2.49
C THR A 145 25.94 15.56 1.63
N PHE A 146 24.63 15.69 1.81
CA PHE A 146 23.64 15.19 0.86
C PHE A 146 23.40 16.27 -0.19
N SER A 147 23.60 15.95 -1.48
CA SER A 147 23.44 16.89 -2.60
C SER A 147 22.29 16.46 -3.52
N GLY A 148 21.83 17.39 -4.36
CA GLY A 148 20.74 17.13 -5.32
C GLY A 148 19.35 17.18 -4.68
N LEU A 149 19.21 17.92 -3.58
CA LEU A 149 17.93 18.11 -2.91
C LEU A 149 17.11 19.17 -3.63
N ASN A 150 15.81 18.95 -3.75
CA ASN A 150 14.87 20.03 -4.05
C ASN A 150 14.77 20.97 -2.84
N VAL A 151 14.89 22.27 -3.10
CA VAL A 151 14.64 23.32 -2.11
C VAL A 151 13.14 23.42 -1.85
N PHE A 152 12.75 23.60 -0.59
CA PHE A 152 11.35 23.76 -0.20
C PHE A 152 10.67 24.93 -0.93
N ARG A 153 9.49 24.67 -1.47
CA ARG A 153 8.61 25.63 -2.15
C ARG A 153 7.21 25.50 -1.60
N ALA A 154 6.55 26.61 -1.31
CA ALA A 154 5.21 26.59 -0.69
C ALA A 154 4.15 25.95 -1.60
N GLU A 155 4.38 25.98 -2.92
CA GLU A 155 3.47 25.45 -3.93
C GLU A 155 3.56 23.92 -4.05
N ARG A 156 4.72 23.34 -3.72
CA ARG A 156 5.01 21.89 -3.74
C ARG A 156 5.85 21.50 -2.51
N PRO A 157 5.33 21.68 -1.29
CA PRO A 157 6.11 21.57 -0.06
C PRO A 157 6.73 20.18 0.11
N TRP A 158 6.02 19.15 -0.32
CA TRP A 158 6.44 17.75 -0.21
C TRP A 158 7.77 17.43 -0.90
N GLU A 159 8.11 18.15 -1.98
CA GLU A 159 9.37 17.94 -2.72
C GLU A 159 10.59 18.38 -1.92
N GLY A 160 10.44 19.31 -0.99
CA GLY A 160 11.53 19.87 -0.20
C GLY A 160 11.58 19.38 1.25
N VAL A 161 10.71 18.45 1.66
CA VAL A 161 10.71 17.88 3.02
C VAL A 161 11.42 16.54 3.01
N TYR A 162 12.39 16.38 3.92
CA TYR A 162 13.23 15.19 4.04
C TYR A 162 13.26 14.69 5.48
N ARG A 163 13.52 13.39 5.64
CA ARG A 163 13.74 12.70 6.91
C ARG A 163 15.21 12.33 7.05
N LEU A 164 15.89 12.92 8.03
CA LEU A 164 17.20 12.47 8.47
C LEU A 164 17.01 11.30 9.44
N ASP A 165 17.56 10.15 9.08
CA ASP A 165 17.45 8.89 9.81
C ASP A 165 18.82 8.54 10.41
N LEU A 166 18.93 8.59 11.74
CA LEU A 166 20.16 8.29 12.47
C LEU A 166 19.88 7.34 13.62
N LYS A 167 20.48 6.15 13.58
CA LYS A 167 20.38 5.15 14.65
C LYS A 167 21.72 4.96 15.34
N LEU A 168 21.67 4.98 16.67
CA LEU A 168 22.81 4.79 17.54
C LEU A 168 22.67 3.47 18.30
N ALA A 169 23.78 2.80 18.55
CA ALA A 169 23.88 1.62 19.40
C ALA A 169 24.99 1.83 20.45
N ALA A 170 24.77 1.31 21.65
CA ALA A 170 25.77 1.34 22.71
C ALA A 170 27.01 0.52 22.33
N GLN A 171 28.18 0.99 22.74
CA GLN A 171 29.40 0.19 22.89
C GLN A 171 29.73 0.12 24.37
N GLY A 172 29.50 -1.05 24.98
CA GLY A 172 29.60 -1.24 26.43
C GLY A 172 28.31 -0.87 27.17
N SER A 173 28.45 -0.40 28.41
CA SER A 173 27.32 -0.13 29.32
C SER A 173 26.81 1.31 29.27
N ALA A 174 27.49 2.21 28.57
CA ALA A 174 27.10 3.61 28.45
C ALA A 174 25.91 3.79 27.48
N GLN A 175 25.07 4.79 27.75
CA GLN A 175 23.99 5.15 26.84
C GLN A 175 24.56 5.84 25.59
N PRO A 176 24.18 5.41 24.38
CA PRO A 176 24.72 6.00 23.16
C PRO A 176 24.11 7.39 22.93
N ALA A 177 24.97 8.34 22.59
CA ALA A 177 24.58 9.73 22.38
C ALA A 177 25.41 10.38 21.28
N ALA A 178 24.79 11.31 20.57
CA ALA A 178 25.44 12.16 19.58
C ALA A 178 24.87 13.58 19.66
N GLU A 179 25.60 14.51 19.07
CA GLU A 179 25.17 15.85 18.76
C GLU A 179 25.12 16.00 17.23
N VAL A 180 24.02 16.56 16.72
CA VAL A 180 23.75 16.71 15.29
C VAL A 180 23.57 18.18 14.94
N SER A 181 24.30 18.64 13.95
CA SER A 181 24.06 19.93 13.30
C SER A 181 23.72 19.72 11.83
N LEU A 182 22.79 20.50 11.29
CA LEU A 182 22.38 20.44 9.90
C LEU A 182 22.35 21.85 9.31
N ALA A 183 23.22 22.10 8.32
CA ALA A 183 23.17 23.29 7.47
C ALA A 183 22.45 22.96 6.16
N GLY A 184 21.72 23.93 5.61
CA GLY A 184 20.93 23.74 4.37
C GLY A 184 19.53 23.15 4.59
N GLY A 185 19.06 23.10 5.83
CA GLY A 185 17.70 22.69 6.16
C GLY A 185 17.25 23.20 7.52
N LEU A 186 15.93 23.20 7.73
CA LEU A 186 15.28 23.65 8.96
C LEU A 186 14.32 22.58 9.48
N LEU A 187 14.36 22.31 10.79
CA LEU A 187 13.49 21.37 11.48
C LEU A 187 12.02 21.71 11.20
N ALA A 188 11.27 20.70 10.74
CA ALA A 188 9.91 20.89 10.28
C ALA A 188 9.05 19.64 10.53
N GLN A 189 7.74 19.80 10.43
CA GLN A 189 6.79 18.70 10.31
C GLN A 189 6.80 18.14 8.88
N ASN A 190 6.08 17.05 8.63
CA ASN A 190 5.93 16.47 7.29
C ASN A 190 5.18 17.40 6.31
N THR A 191 4.40 18.34 6.82
CA THR A 191 3.77 19.43 6.06
C THR A 191 4.77 20.51 5.61
N GLY A 192 5.99 20.51 6.16
CA GLY A 192 6.98 21.57 5.96
C GLY A 192 6.81 22.78 6.88
N GLU A 193 5.85 22.75 7.80
CA GLU A 193 5.72 23.74 8.86
C GLU A 193 6.92 23.66 9.82
N LEU A 194 7.52 24.79 10.17
CA LEU A 194 8.69 24.84 11.05
C LEU A 194 8.33 24.45 12.49
N ILE A 195 9.26 23.78 13.16
CA ILE A 195 9.19 23.53 14.59
C ILE A 195 10.12 24.51 15.30
N GLY A 196 9.54 25.43 16.09
CA GLY A 196 10.30 26.51 16.72
C GLY A 196 10.91 27.46 15.68
N ASP A 197 12.19 27.79 15.84
CA ASP A 197 12.96 28.57 14.84
C ASP A 197 13.47 27.69 13.67
N GLY A 198 13.24 26.38 13.72
CA GLY A 198 13.72 25.42 12.75
C GLY A 198 15.22 25.13 12.85
N SER A 199 15.95 25.69 13.82
CA SER A 199 17.39 25.52 13.92
C SER A 199 17.75 24.07 14.30
N ILE A 200 18.70 23.50 13.56
CA ILE A 200 19.32 22.21 13.88
C ILE A 200 20.81 22.48 14.10
N ALA A 201 21.12 23.08 15.24
CA ALA A 201 22.48 23.34 15.68
C ALA A 201 22.71 22.65 17.02
N ALA A 202 23.75 21.82 17.10
CA ALA A 202 24.10 21.06 18.29
C ALA A 202 22.92 20.29 18.93
N MET A 203 22.04 19.71 18.11
CA MET A 203 20.87 18.98 18.59
C MET A 203 21.30 17.66 19.24
N ALA A 204 20.93 17.47 20.51
CA ALA A 204 21.14 16.21 21.20
C ALA A 204 20.34 15.06 20.55
N TRP A 205 21.02 13.93 20.36
CA TRP A 205 20.49 12.74 19.72
C TRP A 205 20.80 11.50 20.54
N ASP A 206 19.77 10.81 21.01
CA ASP A 206 19.88 9.55 21.73
C ASP A 206 19.39 8.37 20.87
N ALA A 207 19.50 7.15 21.39
CA ALA A 207 19.01 5.95 20.70
C ALA A 207 17.48 5.94 20.46
N ARG A 208 16.71 6.78 21.15
CA ARG A 208 15.23 6.80 21.06
C ARG A 208 14.72 7.75 19.98
N ARG A 209 15.46 8.82 19.66
CA ARG A 209 15.03 9.85 18.69
C ARG A 209 14.77 9.27 17.29
N GLY A 210 15.68 8.44 16.77
CA GLY A 210 15.53 7.70 15.50
C GLY A 210 15.57 8.55 14.22
N SER A 211 14.71 9.57 14.08
CA SER A 211 14.64 10.43 12.90
C SER A 211 14.13 11.84 13.20
N ILE A 212 14.50 12.81 12.37
CA ILE A 212 13.87 14.13 12.31
C ILE A 212 13.44 14.45 10.89
N LEU A 213 12.42 15.29 10.75
CA LEU A 213 12.02 15.87 9.48
C LEU A 213 12.57 17.28 9.38
N PHE A 214 13.03 17.67 8.19
CA PHE A 214 13.45 19.03 7.90
C PHE A 214 13.00 19.43 6.50
N ARG A 215 12.76 20.72 6.30
CA ARG A 215 12.60 21.29 4.96
C ARG A 215 13.95 21.82 4.47
N ALA A 216 14.34 21.48 3.26
CA ALA A 216 15.59 21.92 2.67
C ALA A 216 15.52 23.41 2.30
N THR A 217 16.54 24.16 2.70
CA THR A 217 16.71 25.59 2.33
C THR A 217 17.78 25.78 1.25
N ALA A 218 18.51 24.72 0.92
CA ALA A 218 19.49 24.67 -0.15
C ALA A 218 19.43 23.31 -0.86
N ALA A 219 20.05 23.21 -2.04
CA ALA A 219 20.15 21.95 -2.78
C ALA A 219 21.13 20.95 -2.14
N GLU A 220 21.79 21.38 -1.06
CA GLU A 220 22.70 20.57 -0.25
C GLU A 220 22.32 20.67 1.22
N ALA A 221 22.31 19.53 1.92
CA ALA A 221 22.19 19.46 3.37
C ALA A 221 23.48 18.88 3.96
N ARG A 222 24.22 19.69 4.71
CA ARG A 222 25.45 19.26 5.39
C ARG A 222 25.13 18.88 6.83
N VAL A 223 25.38 17.62 7.16
CA VAL A 223 25.18 17.07 8.49
C VAL A 223 26.53 16.90 9.16
N THR A 224 26.69 17.46 10.36
CA THR A 224 27.83 17.25 11.25
C THR A 224 27.38 16.42 12.45
N LEU A 225 28.05 15.29 12.69
CA LEU A 225 27.80 14.37 13.79
C LEU A 225 28.98 14.39 14.77
N ARG A 226 28.72 14.69 16.03
CA ARG A 226 29.70 14.56 17.13
C ARG A 226 29.23 13.47 18.09
N PHE A 227 30.07 12.51 18.42
CA PHE A 227 29.77 11.39 19.30
C PHE A 227 31.08 10.83 19.87
N ASP A 228 31.00 10.02 20.92
CA ASP A 228 32.14 9.31 21.46
C ASP A 228 32.22 7.89 20.87
N PRO A 229 33.21 7.56 20.02
CA PRO A 229 33.35 6.23 19.44
C PRO A 229 33.68 5.13 20.46
N ALA A 230 34.06 5.46 21.70
CA ALA A 230 34.26 4.47 22.75
C ALA A 230 32.94 3.94 23.30
N THR A 231 31.88 4.75 23.26
CA THR A 231 30.57 4.45 23.88
C THR A 231 29.43 4.37 22.89
N THR A 232 29.59 4.92 21.69
CA THR A 232 28.53 5.07 20.69
C THR A 232 28.96 4.57 19.32
N ARG A 233 28.20 3.63 18.77
CA ARG A 233 28.30 3.18 17.38
C ARG A 233 27.12 3.72 16.58
N VAL A 234 27.38 4.43 15.49
CA VAL A 234 26.36 4.72 14.49
C VAL A 234 26.06 3.45 13.71
N THR A 235 24.78 3.11 13.55
CA THR A 235 24.33 1.88 12.85
C THR A 235 23.49 2.18 11.62
N GLN A 236 22.98 3.39 11.49
CA GLN A 236 22.25 3.85 10.33
C GLN A 236 22.47 5.35 10.18
N PHE A 237 22.81 5.81 8.98
CA PHE A 237 22.91 7.22 8.65
C PHE A 237 22.47 7.42 7.19
N ARG A 238 21.27 7.98 7.01
CA ARG A 238 20.67 8.13 5.68
C ARG A 238 19.68 9.30 5.66
N LEU A 239 19.43 9.80 4.46
CA LEU A 239 18.39 10.76 4.16
C LEU A 239 17.29 10.06 3.37
N MET A 240 16.03 10.34 3.68
CA MET A 240 14.89 9.81 2.94
C MET A 240 13.86 10.89 2.71
N GLN A 241 12.93 10.62 1.81
CA GLN A 241 11.78 11.46 1.54
C GLN A 241 10.59 10.53 1.28
N GLY A 242 9.49 10.76 1.99
CA GLY A 242 8.22 10.08 1.73
C GLY A 242 7.37 10.88 0.75
N SER A 243 6.07 10.57 0.66
CA SER A 243 5.16 11.34 -0.19
C SER A 243 4.88 12.74 0.36
N ASN A 244 4.87 12.92 1.69
CA ASN A 244 4.77 14.20 2.40
C ASN A 244 3.66 15.14 1.94
N ARG A 245 2.55 14.59 1.42
CA ARG A 245 1.38 15.34 0.93
C ARG A 245 0.08 14.61 1.30
N PRO A 246 -1.10 15.25 1.17
CA PRO A 246 -2.37 14.61 1.48
C PRO A 246 -2.58 13.34 0.67
N TRP A 247 -3.21 12.32 1.28
CA TRP A 247 -3.40 11.03 0.61
C TRP A 247 -4.23 11.17 -0.68
N ARG A 248 -5.20 12.10 -0.72
CA ARG A 248 -6.05 12.36 -1.91
C ARG A 248 -5.23 12.81 -3.11
N ASP A 249 -4.20 13.62 -2.88
CA ASP A 249 -3.34 14.11 -3.94
C ASP A 249 -2.41 13.00 -4.44
N VAL A 250 -1.94 12.13 -3.55
CA VAL A 250 -1.21 10.92 -3.95
C VAL A 250 -2.10 9.99 -4.76
N PHE A 251 -3.32 9.72 -4.33
CA PHE A 251 -4.25 8.83 -5.05
C PHE A 251 -4.55 9.39 -6.44
N ARG A 252 -4.85 10.69 -6.55
CA ARG A 252 -5.06 11.35 -7.84
C ARG A 252 -3.83 11.22 -8.75
N ALA A 253 -2.64 11.50 -8.22
CA ALA A 253 -1.41 11.34 -8.98
C ALA A 253 -1.14 9.89 -9.40
N CYS A 254 -1.47 8.90 -8.56
CA CYS A 254 -1.27 7.49 -8.88
C CYS A 254 -2.25 6.99 -9.94
N LEU A 255 -3.50 7.43 -9.87
CA LEU A 255 -4.56 7.01 -10.77
C LEU A 255 -4.47 7.75 -12.12
N GLU A 256 -4.31 9.07 -12.09
CA GLU A 256 -4.39 9.93 -13.27
C GLU A 256 -3.02 10.43 -13.76
N GLY A 257 -2.01 10.44 -12.90
CA GLY A 257 -0.76 11.16 -13.16
C GLY A 257 -0.85 12.65 -12.81
N GLU A 258 0.27 13.35 -12.99
CA GLU A 258 0.40 14.77 -12.69
C GLU A 258 0.96 15.52 -13.88
N LEU A 259 0.58 16.79 -14.05
CA LEU A 259 1.23 17.66 -15.03
C LEU A 259 2.44 18.34 -14.38
N ILE A 260 3.62 18.08 -14.92
CA ILE A 260 4.86 18.76 -14.58
C ILE A 260 5.41 19.36 -15.87
N ASP A 261 5.55 20.69 -15.91
CA ASP A 261 6.03 21.43 -17.08
C ASP A 261 5.27 21.09 -18.38
N GLY A 262 3.95 20.89 -18.26
CA GLY A 262 3.07 20.55 -19.38
C GLY A 262 3.11 19.08 -19.81
N GLN A 263 3.93 18.24 -19.17
CA GLN A 263 4.01 16.81 -19.43
C GLN A 263 3.29 16.01 -18.35
N ARG A 264 2.47 15.03 -18.76
CA ARG A 264 1.88 14.08 -17.83
C ARG A 264 2.96 13.09 -17.37
N VAL A 265 3.16 12.99 -16.07
CA VAL A 265 4.06 12.05 -15.42
C VAL A 265 3.29 11.14 -14.47
N GLY A 266 3.69 9.87 -14.40
CA GLY A 266 3.01 8.88 -13.57
C GLY A 266 1.63 8.47 -14.09
N GLY A 267 0.73 8.13 -13.18
CA GLY A 267 -0.61 7.61 -13.49
C GLY A 267 -0.60 6.11 -13.78
N LEU A 268 -1.80 5.53 -13.86
CA LEU A 268 -1.94 4.14 -14.33
C LEU A 268 -1.47 4.02 -15.79
N GLU A 269 -0.76 2.95 -16.10
CA GLU A 269 -0.38 2.63 -17.48
C GLU A 269 -1.61 2.32 -18.35
N PHE A 270 -2.64 1.73 -17.74
CA PHE A 270 -3.95 1.46 -18.35
C PHE A 270 -5.05 1.93 -17.39
N ALA A 271 -6.09 2.60 -17.90
CA ALA A 271 -7.09 3.27 -17.07
C ALA A 271 -7.77 2.33 -16.04
N ASP A 272 -7.91 1.06 -16.38
CA ASP A 272 -8.53 -0.02 -15.60
C ASP A 272 -7.55 -1.17 -15.25
N GLY A 273 -6.31 -1.11 -15.71
CA GLY A 273 -5.32 -2.18 -15.53
C GLY A 273 -4.67 -2.24 -14.15
N GLY A 274 -5.24 -1.56 -13.16
CA GLY A 274 -4.65 -1.38 -11.84
C GLY A 274 -5.51 -0.57 -10.88
N GLY A 275 -4.89 -0.08 -9.81
CA GLY A 275 -5.60 0.65 -8.78
C GLY A 275 -4.81 0.80 -7.48
N MET A 276 -5.48 1.37 -6.48
CA MET A 276 -4.92 1.59 -5.16
C MET A 276 -5.30 0.45 -4.21
N THR A 277 -4.34 -0.08 -3.46
CA THR A 277 -4.62 -0.86 -2.25
C THR A 277 -4.24 -0.03 -1.04
N ILE A 278 -5.06 -0.06 0.01
CA ILE A 278 -4.76 0.61 1.28
C ILE A 278 -4.00 -0.38 2.16
N ASN A 279 -2.74 -0.10 2.43
CA ASN A 279 -1.81 -0.98 3.13
C ASN A 279 -1.54 -0.45 4.53
N HIS A 280 -1.24 -1.34 5.47
CA HIS A 280 -1.07 -0.97 6.87
C HIS A 280 -2.18 -0.04 7.40
N PRO A 281 -3.46 -0.44 7.36
CA PRO A 281 -4.56 0.39 7.86
C PRO A 281 -4.57 0.42 9.40
N THR A 282 -3.53 0.99 10.01
CA THR A 282 -3.27 0.94 11.46
C THR A 282 -4.19 1.82 12.31
N GLY A 283 -5.03 2.63 11.68
CA GLY A 283 -6.03 3.46 12.35
C GLY A 283 -7.24 2.62 12.79
N THR A 284 -7.86 3.00 13.90
CA THR A 284 -9.04 2.32 14.45
C THR A 284 -10.36 2.89 13.92
N ASP A 285 -10.31 4.13 13.44
CA ASP A 285 -11.47 4.87 12.95
C ASP A 285 -11.85 4.40 11.55
N LEU A 286 -13.13 4.16 11.33
CA LEU A 286 -13.64 3.62 10.07
C LEU A 286 -13.71 4.69 8.97
N ASP A 287 -14.13 5.91 9.33
CA ASP A 287 -14.44 6.97 8.37
C ASP A 287 -13.29 7.34 7.42
N PRO A 288 -12.02 7.43 7.86
CA PRO A 288 -10.92 7.68 6.93
C PRO A 288 -10.79 6.62 5.84
N TYR A 289 -11.02 5.34 6.17
CA TYR A 289 -10.93 4.24 5.21
C TYR A 289 -12.12 4.22 4.25
N LEU A 290 -13.33 4.51 4.75
CA LEU A 290 -14.49 4.69 3.87
C LEU A 290 -14.25 5.85 2.90
N ALA A 291 -13.72 6.97 3.38
CA ALA A 291 -13.40 8.12 2.53
C ALA A 291 -12.34 7.81 1.46
N MET A 292 -11.37 6.92 1.75
CA MET A 292 -10.40 6.45 0.77
C MET A 292 -11.03 5.50 -0.25
N LEU A 293 -11.87 4.56 0.17
CA LEU A 293 -12.56 3.63 -0.73
C LEU A 293 -13.55 4.34 -1.65
N ASP A 294 -14.26 5.34 -1.12
CA ASP A 294 -15.23 6.15 -1.85
C ASP A 294 -14.56 7.21 -2.75
N PHE A 295 -13.22 7.32 -2.73
CA PHE A 295 -12.50 8.33 -3.52
C PHE A 295 -12.59 8.08 -5.02
N ASP A 296 -12.42 6.83 -5.44
CA ASP A 296 -12.40 6.42 -6.85
C ASP A 296 -12.69 4.91 -6.95
N PRO A 297 -13.45 4.44 -7.96
CA PRO A 297 -13.72 3.02 -8.16
C PRO A 297 -12.46 2.16 -8.44
N ARG A 298 -11.29 2.75 -8.62
CA ARG A 298 -10.01 2.03 -8.72
C ARG A 298 -9.29 1.92 -7.38
N VAL A 299 -9.87 2.40 -6.28
CA VAL A 299 -9.45 2.03 -4.92
C VAL A 299 -10.06 0.66 -4.61
N LEU A 300 -9.23 -0.37 -4.65
CA LEU A 300 -9.67 -1.76 -4.75
C LEU A 300 -10.09 -2.34 -3.40
N GLY A 301 -9.41 -1.93 -2.32
CA GLY A 301 -9.65 -2.50 -1.01
C GLY A 301 -8.52 -2.26 -0.03
N ILE A 302 -8.51 -3.05 1.05
CA ILE A 302 -7.58 -2.92 2.16
C ILE A 302 -6.74 -4.18 2.34
N GLU A 303 -5.54 -3.99 2.87
CA GLU A 303 -4.76 -5.07 3.44
C GLU A 303 -5.44 -5.58 4.72
N VAL A 304 -5.79 -6.87 4.71
CA VAL A 304 -6.38 -7.58 5.85
C VAL A 304 -5.31 -8.37 6.59
N PHE A 305 -4.24 -8.76 5.90
CA PHE A 305 -3.14 -9.53 6.45
C PHE A 305 -1.82 -9.16 5.78
N ASN A 306 -0.80 -8.88 6.61
CA ASN A 306 0.61 -8.87 6.20
C ASN A 306 1.47 -9.68 7.17
N HIS A 307 2.57 -10.23 6.68
CA HIS A 307 3.47 -11.05 7.49
C HIS A 307 4.46 -10.23 8.34
N LEU A 308 4.70 -8.96 8.02
CA LEU A 308 5.63 -8.12 8.78
C LEU A 308 5.16 -7.83 10.20
N THR A 309 3.85 -7.73 10.37
CA THR A 309 3.19 -7.70 11.66
C THR A 309 3.00 -9.13 12.18
N ASP A 310 4.04 -9.98 12.20
CA ASP A 310 4.05 -11.35 12.76
C ASP A 310 2.77 -12.22 12.61
N GLY A 311 2.25 -12.36 11.39
CA GLY A 311 1.20 -13.33 11.08
C GLY A 311 -0.18 -12.69 10.99
N PHE A 312 -1.21 -13.50 10.73
CA PHE A 312 -2.60 -13.05 10.76
C PHE A 312 -2.72 -12.33 12.09
N GLY A 313 -2.98 -11.02 12.02
CA GLY A 313 -2.15 -9.97 12.61
C GLY A 313 -1.14 -10.20 13.77
N ALA A 314 -0.27 -9.20 13.95
CA ALA A 314 0.38 -8.94 15.23
C ALA A 314 0.50 -7.44 15.55
N ALA A 315 0.11 -7.11 16.77
CA ALA A 315 0.87 -6.13 17.52
C ALA A 315 2.19 -6.83 17.88
N ARG A 316 3.29 -6.08 18.01
CA ARG A 316 4.58 -6.56 18.53
C ARG A 316 4.53 -7.08 19.98
N THR A 317 3.36 -7.45 20.47
CA THR A 317 3.08 -7.92 21.82
C THR A 317 2.71 -9.39 21.77
N THR A 318 3.15 -10.12 22.79
CA THR A 318 3.06 -11.57 23.03
C THR A 318 1.63 -12.17 23.08
N THR A 319 0.64 -11.53 22.49
CA THR A 319 -0.74 -12.02 22.45
C THR A 319 -0.93 -12.91 21.22
N ALA A 320 -1.18 -14.20 21.45
CA ALA A 320 -1.31 -15.29 20.48
C ALA A 320 -2.55 -15.21 19.54
N LYS A 321 -2.92 -14.01 19.08
CA LYS A 321 -4.03 -13.81 18.15
C LYS A 321 -3.66 -12.76 17.10
N PRO A 322 -4.21 -12.88 15.88
CA PRO A 322 -4.34 -11.75 14.96
C PRO A 322 -4.71 -10.46 15.70
N PRO A 323 -4.20 -9.27 15.30
CA PRO A 323 -5.01 -8.10 15.40
C PRO A 323 -6.19 -8.25 14.50
N GLN A 324 -7.18 -8.84 15.15
CA GLN A 324 -8.59 -8.74 14.91
C GLN A 324 -8.94 -7.41 14.26
N HIS A 325 -8.28 -6.30 14.66
CA HIS A 325 -8.52 -4.98 14.09
C HIS A 325 -8.54 -4.88 12.56
N PHE A 326 -7.69 -5.60 11.80
CA PHE A 326 -7.71 -5.50 10.32
C PHE A 326 -8.90 -6.26 9.73
N VAL A 327 -9.21 -7.42 10.30
CA VAL A 327 -10.39 -8.23 9.91
C VAL A 327 -11.66 -7.52 10.34
N GLU A 328 -11.72 -6.99 11.56
CA GLU A 328 -12.84 -6.20 12.08
C GLU A 328 -13.05 -4.92 11.29
N LEU A 329 -11.97 -4.25 10.89
CA LEU A 329 -12.06 -3.09 9.99
C LEU A 329 -12.66 -3.51 8.65
N TRP A 330 -12.20 -4.60 8.06
CA TRP A 330 -12.76 -5.14 6.82
C TRP A 330 -14.25 -5.49 6.97
N ASP A 331 -14.61 -6.21 8.03
CA ASP A 331 -16.00 -6.58 8.34
C ASP A 331 -16.88 -5.33 8.52
N ARG A 332 -16.39 -4.31 9.22
CA ARG A 332 -17.10 -3.02 9.40
C ARG A 332 -17.28 -2.27 8.08
N ILE A 333 -16.28 -2.31 7.19
CA ILE A 333 -16.38 -1.74 5.84
C ILE A 333 -17.44 -2.50 5.04
N LEU A 334 -17.39 -3.83 5.03
CA LEU A 334 -18.38 -4.65 4.32
C LEU A 334 -19.79 -4.45 4.87
N ALA A 335 -19.94 -4.37 6.19
CA ALA A 335 -21.22 -4.10 6.87
C ALA A 335 -21.81 -2.73 6.52
N SER A 336 -20.98 -1.78 6.08
CA SER A 336 -21.43 -0.47 5.62
C SER A 336 -21.94 -0.47 4.17
N GLY A 337 -21.89 -1.61 3.47
CA GLY A 337 -22.36 -1.80 2.10
C GLY A 337 -21.37 -1.37 1.01
N ARG A 338 -20.15 -0.94 1.35
CA ARG A 338 -19.13 -0.57 0.35
C ARG A 338 -18.44 -1.82 -0.22
N ARG A 339 -18.08 -1.72 -1.49
CA ARG A 339 -17.17 -2.69 -2.13
C ARG A 339 -15.77 -2.54 -1.54
N CYS A 340 -15.21 -3.62 -1.03
CA CYS A 340 -13.85 -3.64 -0.50
C CYS A 340 -13.24 -5.04 -0.64
N LEU A 341 -12.22 -5.17 -1.49
CA LEU A 341 -11.45 -6.41 -1.58
C LEU A 341 -10.50 -6.54 -0.37
N GLY A 342 -10.39 -7.75 0.18
CA GLY A 342 -9.41 -8.06 1.21
C GLY A 342 -8.10 -8.57 0.60
N PHE A 343 -6.99 -7.89 0.89
CA PHE A 343 -5.65 -8.25 0.39
C PHE A 343 -4.84 -8.99 1.47
N PHE A 344 -4.26 -10.14 1.10
CA PHE A 344 -3.49 -11.03 1.98
C PHE A 344 -2.08 -11.23 1.42
N VAL A 345 -1.11 -10.52 1.99
CA VAL A 345 0.19 -10.28 1.38
C VAL A 345 1.35 -10.55 2.34
N LYS A 346 2.59 -10.53 1.83
CA LYS A 346 3.80 -10.89 2.58
C LYS A 346 4.65 -9.70 2.97
N ASP A 347 4.52 -8.60 2.24
CA ASP A 347 5.20 -7.34 2.52
C ASP A 347 6.74 -7.47 2.46
N HIS A 348 7.49 -7.57 3.56
CA HIS A 348 8.95 -7.77 3.52
C HIS A 348 9.42 -9.22 3.50
N ARG A 349 8.52 -10.20 3.71
CA ARG A 349 8.95 -11.57 3.98
C ARG A 349 9.00 -12.40 2.71
N THR A 350 10.15 -12.99 2.44
CA THR A 350 10.31 -13.85 1.27
C THR A 350 9.50 -15.14 1.41
N CYS A 351 9.70 -15.87 2.52
CA CYS A 351 9.06 -17.15 2.79
C CYS A 351 7.89 -16.97 3.76
N ALA A 352 6.66 -16.95 3.24
CA ALA A 352 5.42 -16.81 4.01
C ALA A 352 4.20 -17.35 3.25
N VAL A 353 3.06 -17.45 3.94
CA VAL A 353 1.72 -17.67 3.36
C VAL A 353 1.11 -16.33 2.92
N GLY A 354 0.09 -16.36 2.06
CA GLY A 354 -0.51 -15.16 1.44
C GLY A 354 0.05 -14.89 0.05
N ARG A 355 -0.82 -14.93 -0.96
CA ARG A 355 -0.49 -14.63 -2.37
C ARG A 355 -1.71 -14.01 -3.02
N ASN A 356 -1.50 -13.01 -3.86
CA ASN A 356 -2.51 -12.63 -4.83
C ASN A 356 -2.49 -13.65 -5.97
N VAL A 357 -3.66 -13.91 -6.55
CA VAL A 357 -3.75 -14.70 -7.77
C VAL A 357 -4.36 -13.81 -8.83
N LEU A 358 -3.61 -13.58 -9.89
CA LEU A 358 -4.12 -12.93 -11.08
C LEU A 358 -4.74 -14.01 -11.98
N LEU A 359 -5.99 -13.81 -12.35
CA LEU A 359 -6.70 -14.65 -13.30
C LEU A 359 -6.45 -14.08 -14.70
N VAL A 360 -5.90 -14.89 -15.59
CA VAL A 360 -5.52 -14.45 -16.95
C VAL A 360 -6.08 -15.40 -18.01
N PRO A 361 -6.42 -14.92 -19.21
CA PRO A 361 -6.82 -15.77 -20.34
C PRO A 361 -5.76 -16.83 -20.68
N PRO A 362 -6.10 -17.95 -21.34
CA PRO A 362 -5.16 -19.01 -21.72
C PRO A 362 -3.88 -18.51 -22.39
N ALA A 363 -2.75 -19.19 -22.13
CA ALA A 363 -1.40 -18.75 -22.51
C ALA A 363 -1.09 -18.66 -24.02
N ALA A 364 -2.02 -18.99 -24.92
CA ALA A 364 -1.79 -18.91 -26.36
C ALA A 364 -1.56 -17.44 -26.78
N GLY A 365 -0.29 -17.07 -26.96
CA GLY A 365 0.11 -15.73 -27.42
C GLY A 365 0.50 -14.73 -26.34
N ARG A 366 0.78 -15.15 -25.10
CA ARG A 366 1.31 -14.24 -24.07
C ARG A 366 2.72 -13.77 -24.42
N SER A 367 2.82 -12.61 -25.07
CA SER A 367 4.01 -11.78 -25.03
C SER A 367 3.71 -10.51 -24.24
N ARG A 368 4.73 -9.85 -23.69
CA ARG A 368 4.60 -8.50 -23.11
C ARG A 368 3.97 -7.52 -24.10
N GLU A 369 4.26 -7.70 -25.39
CA GLU A 369 3.64 -6.98 -26.50
C GLU A 369 2.17 -7.30 -26.65
N HIS A 370 1.72 -8.54 -26.39
CA HIS A 370 0.30 -8.91 -26.41
C HIS A 370 -0.49 -8.18 -25.32
N PHE A 371 0.01 -8.11 -24.09
CA PHE A 371 -0.67 -7.36 -23.02
C PHE A 371 -0.65 -5.85 -23.25
N ARG A 372 0.47 -5.28 -23.73
CA ARG A 372 0.52 -3.88 -24.14
C ARG A 372 -0.36 -3.59 -25.34
N ALA A 373 -0.45 -4.52 -26.29
CA ALA A 373 -1.32 -4.41 -27.44
C ALA A 373 -2.79 -4.50 -27.02
N LEU A 374 -3.18 -5.37 -26.08
CA LEU A 374 -4.56 -5.43 -25.56
C LEU A 374 -4.98 -4.13 -24.87
N GLY A 375 -4.13 -3.58 -24.00
CA GLY A 375 -4.41 -2.29 -23.35
C GLY A 375 -4.34 -1.10 -24.32
N ASN A 376 -3.53 -1.19 -25.38
CA ASN A 376 -3.58 -0.24 -26.49
C ASN A 376 -4.73 -0.50 -27.46
N LEU A 377 -5.31 -1.70 -27.52
CA LEU A 377 -6.38 -2.07 -28.47
C LEU A 377 -7.72 -1.45 -28.05
N GLU A 378 -7.92 -1.08 -26.80
CA GLU A 378 -9.04 -0.19 -26.43
C GLU A 378 -8.80 1.26 -26.87
N ALA A 379 -7.53 1.70 -26.95
CA ALA A 379 -7.15 2.97 -27.58
C ALA A 379 -7.06 2.89 -29.12
N ILE A 380 -6.92 1.69 -29.69
CA ILE A 380 -6.70 1.39 -31.13
C ILE A 380 -7.91 0.65 -31.74
N ALA A 381 -9.02 0.49 -31.01
CA ALA A 381 -10.32 0.05 -31.54
C ALA A 381 -10.93 1.06 -32.54
N THR A 382 -10.09 1.93 -33.11
CA THR A 382 -10.34 2.61 -34.38
C THR A 382 -9.89 1.81 -35.60
N HIS A 383 -8.81 1.01 -35.67
CA HIS A 383 -8.37 0.43 -36.97
C HIS A 383 -7.71 -0.97 -36.91
N GLY A 384 -8.45 -1.99 -37.36
CA GLY A 384 -8.10 -2.83 -38.53
C GLY A 384 -6.88 -3.78 -38.54
N ASP A 385 -7.21 -5.08 -38.40
CA ASP A 385 -6.68 -6.25 -39.14
C ASP A 385 -5.40 -7.02 -38.69
N ARG A 386 -5.48 -8.33 -38.94
CA ARG A 386 -4.76 -9.49 -38.40
C ARG A 386 -3.66 -9.99 -39.36
N SER A 387 -2.56 -10.54 -38.84
CA SER A 387 -2.02 -11.86 -39.27
C SER A 387 -0.71 -12.27 -38.55
N SER A 388 -0.75 -13.45 -37.91
CA SER A 388 0.23 -14.58 -37.82
C SER A 388 1.73 -14.35 -38.15
N SER A 389 2.77 -15.02 -37.63
CA SER A 389 3.05 -16.09 -36.63
C SER A 389 4.53 -16.55 -36.81
N LYS A 390 5.20 -17.12 -35.77
CA LYS A 390 6.12 -18.31 -35.76
C LYS A 390 7.54 -18.21 -35.12
N LEU A 391 7.74 -19.12 -34.14
CA LEU A 391 8.92 -19.98 -33.73
C LEU A 391 10.27 -19.33 -33.33
N TRP A 392 11.05 -19.77 -32.31
CA TRP A 392 11.75 -21.08 -32.11
C TRP A 392 12.26 -21.35 -30.65
N LYS A 393 12.75 -22.60 -30.41
CA LYS A 393 13.16 -23.34 -29.18
C LYS A 393 14.65 -23.22 -28.75
N TRP A 394 14.98 -23.44 -27.44
CA TRP A 394 16.03 -24.37 -26.87
C TRP A 394 16.27 -24.13 -25.33
N THR A 395 15.99 -25.07 -24.40
CA THR A 395 16.76 -26.18 -23.73
C THR A 395 17.41 -25.87 -22.36
N GLU A 396 16.82 -26.52 -21.35
CA GLU A 396 17.27 -27.12 -20.07
C GLU A 396 18.65 -26.82 -19.45
N ASN A 397 18.65 -26.55 -18.13
CA ASN A 397 19.42 -27.38 -17.19
C ASN A 397 18.88 -27.36 -15.75
N SER A 398 18.79 -28.57 -15.18
CA SER A 398 18.48 -28.97 -13.80
C SER A 398 19.60 -28.58 -12.83
N ALA A 399 19.53 -28.57 -11.49
CA ALA A 399 18.68 -29.21 -10.49
C ALA A 399 18.91 -28.49 -9.14
N PHE A 400 17.96 -28.50 -8.21
CA PHE A 400 18.27 -28.59 -6.77
C PHE A 400 17.02 -29.06 -6.01
N GLN A 401 17.15 -30.21 -5.33
CA GLN A 401 16.14 -30.78 -4.44
C GLN A 401 16.65 -30.80 -3.00
N SER A 402 15.68 -30.91 -2.09
CA SER A 402 15.73 -31.40 -0.71
C SER A 402 15.80 -30.37 0.42
N THR A 403 14.64 -29.80 0.73
CA THR A 403 14.10 -29.88 2.10
C THR A 403 12.65 -30.35 1.97
N GLY A 404 12.22 -31.32 2.78
CA GLY A 404 10.93 -32.02 2.67
C GLY A 404 9.68 -31.19 2.99
N TYR A 405 9.71 -29.88 2.72
CA TYR A 405 8.56 -29.01 2.61
C TYR A 405 8.28 -28.82 1.12
N ASP A 406 7.12 -29.24 0.63
CA ASP A 406 6.70 -29.03 -0.76
C ASP A 406 5.81 -27.77 -0.83
N PRO A 407 6.37 -26.57 -1.10
CA PRO A 407 5.59 -25.36 -1.32
C PRO A 407 4.81 -25.38 -2.64
N PHE A 408 4.92 -26.46 -3.44
CA PHE A 408 4.33 -26.60 -4.77
C PHE A 408 3.09 -27.48 -4.80
N ARG A 409 2.62 -28.02 -3.66
CA ARG A 409 1.35 -28.75 -3.63
C ARG A 409 0.19 -27.78 -3.86
N PRO A 410 -0.55 -27.87 -4.98
CA PRO A 410 -1.70 -26.99 -5.20
C PRO A 410 -2.76 -27.26 -4.12
N PRO A 411 -3.48 -26.22 -3.63
CA PRO A 411 -4.60 -26.44 -2.73
C PRO A 411 -5.65 -27.29 -3.48
N THR A 412 -6.04 -28.41 -2.89
CA THR A 412 -7.21 -29.14 -3.36
C THR A 412 -8.43 -28.23 -3.22
N SER A 413 -9.40 -28.40 -4.12
CA SER A 413 -10.64 -27.60 -4.28
C SER A 413 -11.55 -27.50 -3.04
N SER A 414 -11.12 -28.00 -1.89
CA SER A 414 -11.82 -28.08 -0.62
C SER A 414 -11.59 -26.89 0.33
N HIS A 415 -10.87 -25.84 -0.08
CA HIS A 415 -10.55 -24.69 0.81
C HIS A 415 -11.07 -23.33 0.32
N MET A 416 -11.97 -23.31 -0.66
CA MET A 416 -12.77 -22.11 -0.92
C MET A 416 -13.87 -21.99 0.13
N LEU A 417 -13.87 -20.88 0.88
CA LEU A 417 -15.03 -20.42 1.64
C LEU A 417 -16.18 -20.19 0.64
N ARG A 418 -17.06 -21.17 0.51
CA ARG A 418 -18.35 -20.99 -0.15
C ARG A 418 -19.26 -20.26 0.83
N VAL A 419 -19.50 -18.97 0.58
CA VAL A 419 -20.64 -18.28 1.18
C VAL A 419 -21.87 -18.77 0.42
N SER A 420 -22.61 -19.71 1.02
CA SER A 420 -23.90 -20.14 0.47
C SER A 420 -24.98 -19.10 0.83
N PRO A 421 -25.87 -18.74 -0.10
CA PRO A 421 -27.03 -17.92 0.24
C PRO A 421 -27.94 -18.71 1.19
N ALA A 422 -28.46 -18.03 2.20
CA ALA A 422 -29.36 -18.63 3.19
C ALA A 422 -30.61 -19.20 2.50
N SER A 423 -30.76 -20.52 2.56
CA SER A 423 -31.98 -21.20 2.13
C SER A 423 -33.11 -20.89 3.12
N SER A 424 -34.16 -20.21 2.66
CA SER A 424 -35.41 -20.08 3.40
C SER A 424 -36.07 -21.46 3.52
N ARG A 425 -36.08 -22.02 4.73
CA ARG A 425 -36.92 -23.18 5.06
C ARG A 425 -38.36 -22.70 5.24
N HIS A 426 -39.26 -23.15 4.38
CA HIS A 426 -40.68 -23.25 4.73
C HIS A 426 -40.83 -24.36 5.78
N GLY A 427 -41.22 -23.96 6.99
CA GLY A 427 -41.78 -24.86 7.99
C GLY A 427 -43.30 -24.75 7.93
N SER A 428 -43.93 -25.85 7.57
CA SER A 428 -45.33 -26.13 7.85
C SER A 428 -45.48 -26.48 9.34
N GLU A 429 -46.34 -25.75 10.04
CA GLU A 429 -47.33 -26.26 10.99
C GLU A 429 -48.40 -25.19 11.21
#